data_AF-A0A7C0YQ48-F1
#
_entry.id   AF-A0A7C0YQ48-F1
#
_cell.length_a   1.000
_cell.length_b   1.000
_cell.length_c   1.000
_cell.angle_alpha   90.00
_cell.angle_beta   90.00
_cell.angle_gamma   90.00
#
_symmetry.space_group_name_H-M   'P 1'
#
loop_
_entity.id
_entity.type
_entity.pdbx_description
1 polymer ?
#
loop_
_entity_poly.entity_id
_entity_poly.type
_entity_poly.pdbx_seq_one_letter_code
_entity_poly.pdbx_strand_id
1 'polypeptide(L)'
;MVRRAFFWLIIASFSAFFGEVTIGATLYPFFTFCGLLVILPLYGLHTLILGSVVYHFGKPRFETLYLAGVIFGLYEAYITKVVWNPEWESPIHIGGIGIFEVLVIVLFWHPFMSFILPIGFAELLTSKRNVLPSPILKRPYSFAFIFGMLESSNSPSPFASFTSAVSTLGVILLLIYIWRQKFDRDDDMEGLLPTKRELRFLIPMLLLYYVVLGFGINPAAIPEIGAQAVIWLLYALTFYLIYRALKRSKREDIERVECELDFYRLFIFSLIFTISAVLFSILEVQFHELKFIILTILWLVGSGIGIISFWKSAKWALKA
;
A
#
# COMPACT_ATOMS: atom_id res chain seq x y z
N MET A 1 4.46 25.41 3.25
CA MET A 1 3.24 24.78 2.69
C MET A 1 3.56 23.98 1.42
N VAL A 2 4.20 24.59 0.41
CA VAL A 2 4.58 23.92 -0.87
C VAL A 2 5.39 22.64 -0.67
N ARG A 3 6.42 22.66 0.18
CA ARG A 3 7.26 21.48 0.48
C ARG A 3 6.45 20.27 0.95
N ARG A 4 5.58 20.45 1.95
CA ARG A 4 4.79 19.36 2.54
C ARG A 4 3.77 18.82 1.54
N ALA A 5 3.07 19.70 0.82
CA ALA A 5 2.14 19.28 -0.22
C ALA A 5 2.83 18.47 -1.34
N PHE A 6 4.04 18.88 -1.75
CA PHE A 6 4.82 18.13 -2.75
C PHE A 6 5.26 16.75 -2.21
N PHE A 7 5.66 16.68 -0.95
CA PHE A 7 5.97 15.39 -0.30
C PHE A 7 4.74 14.48 -0.19
N TRP A 8 3.57 15.04 0.09
CA TRP A 8 2.31 14.28 0.13
C TRP A 8 1.98 13.67 -1.23
N LEU A 9 2.26 14.37 -2.31
CA LEU A 9 2.14 13.82 -3.67
C LEU A 9 3.10 12.65 -3.90
N ILE A 10 4.35 12.72 -3.41
CA ILE A 10 5.30 11.61 -3.51
C ILE A 10 4.79 10.38 -2.74
N ILE A 11 4.32 10.56 -1.52
CA ILE A 11 3.76 9.46 -0.71
C ILE A 11 2.54 8.83 -1.41
N ALA A 12 1.62 9.67 -1.90
CA ALA A 12 0.45 9.19 -2.65
C ALA A 12 0.87 8.41 -3.90
N SER A 13 1.90 8.89 -4.60
CA SER A 13 2.47 8.25 -5.78
C SER A 13 3.08 6.89 -5.46
N PHE A 14 3.85 6.77 -4.38
CA PHE A 14 4.36 5.47 -3.94
C PHE A 14 3.23 4.52 -3.53
N SER A 15 2.24 5.00 -2.80
CA SER A 15 1.10 4.20 -2.35
C SER A 15 0.30 3.65 -3.51
N ALA A 16 -0.02 4.47 -4.51
CA ALA A 16 -0.67 4.02 -5.74
C ALA A 16 0.23 3.09 -6.57
N PHE A 17 1.52 3.38 -6.72
CA PHE A 17 2.44 2.52 -7.48
C PHE A 17 2.51 1.11 -6.89
N PHE A 18 2.86 0.99 -5.61
CA PHE A 18 2.98 -0.32 -4.97
C PHE A 18 1.61 -0.99 -4.77
N GLY A 19 0.54 -0.24 -4.53
CA GLY A 19 -0.78 -0.83 -4.33
C GLY A 19 -1.46 -1.32 -5.60
N GLU A 20 -1.32 -0.59 -6.70
CA GLU A 20 -2.12 -0.81 -7.92
C GLU A 20 -1.26 -1.23 -9.10
N VAL A 21 -0.19 -0.50 -9.37
CA VAL A 21 0.61 -0.70 -10.58
C VAL A 21 1.36 -2.02 -10.49
N THR A 22 1.95 -2.36 -9.35
CA THR A 22 2.70 -3.62 -9.22
C THR A 22 1.86 -4.89 -9.30
N ILE A 23 0.53 -4.80 -9.34
CA ILE A 23 -0.36 -5.96 -9.60
C ILE A 23 -1.20 -5.77 -10.87
N GLY A 24 -0.95 -4.70 -11.63
CA GLY A 24 -1.68 -4.39 -12.84
C GLY A 24 -3.15 -4.01 -12.64
N ALA A 25 -3.57 -3.63 -11.42
CA ALA A 25 -4.96 -3.24 -11.14
C ALA A 25 -5.29 -1.87 -11.76
N THR A 26 -4.40 -0.88 -11.59
CA THR A 26 -4.47 0.41 -12.28
C THR A 26 -3.12 0.72 -12.92
N LEU A 27 -3.00 0.49 -14.23
CA LEU A 27 -1.76 0.67 -14.99
C LEU A 27 -1.29 2.13 -15.12
N TYR A 28 -2.23 3.08 -15.15
CA TYR A 28 -1.96 4.49 -15.47
C TYR A 28 -2.54 5.46 -14.43
N PRO A 29 -2.05 5.43 -13.17
CA PRO A 29 -2.61 6.26 -12.09
C PRO A 29 -2.45 7.77 -12.35
N PHE A 30 -1.46 8.20 -13.13
CA PHE A 30 -1.22 9.62 -13.43
C PHE A 30 -1.87 10.12 -14.71
N PHE A 31 -2.37 9.23 -15.57
CA PHE A 31 -2.78 9.56 -16.93
C PHE A 31 -4.24 9.21 -17.24
N THR A 32 -5.00 8.82 -16.21
CA THR A 32 -6.42 8.53 -16.33
C THR A 32 -7.22 9.38 -15.34
N PHE A 33 -8.47 9.68 -15.69
CA PHE A 33 -9.37 10.43 -14.82
C PHE A 33 -9.58 9.73 -13.47
N CYS A 34 -9.83 8.42 -13.52
CA CYS A 34 -9.97 7.59 -12.32
C CYS A 34 -8.66 7.56 -11.51
N GLY A 35 -7.51 7.41 -12.18
CA GLY A 35 -6.21 7.46 -11.53
C GLY A 35 -5.98 8.74 -10.72
N LEU A 36 -6.26 9.90 -11.33
CA LEU A 36 -6.02 11.22 -10.73
C LEU A 36 -7.02 11.60 -9.64
N LEU A 37 -8.29 11.23 -9.78
CA LEU A 37 -9.36 11.68 -8.88
C LEU A 37 -9.80 10.62 -7.87
N VAL A 38 -9.60 9.35 -8.16
CA VAL A 38 -10.00 8.24 -7.30
C VAL A 38 -8.77 7.61 -6.67
N ILE A 39 -7.90 7.01 -7.48
CA ILE A 39 -6.80 6.17 -6.98
C ILE A 39 -5.77 6.97 -6.19
N LEU A 40 -5.13 7.98 -6.80
CA LEU A 40 -4.09 8.77 -6.14
C LEU A 40 -4.60 9.45 -4.86
N PRO A 41 -5.78 10.11 -4.84
CA PRO A 41 -6.31 10.70 -3.61
C PRO A 41 -6.68 9.65 -2.57
N LEU A 42 -7.31 8.54 -2.96
CA LEU A 42 -7.74 7.50 -2.02
C LEU A 42 -6.54 6.88 -1.29
N TYR A 43 -5.52 6.47 -2.06
CA TYR A 43 -4.29 5.88 -1.53
C TYR A 43 -3.47 6.91 -0.74
N GLY A 44 -3.37 8.13 -1.26
CA GLY A 44 -2.70 9.25 -0.60
C GLY A 44 -3.32 9.61 0.74
N LEU A 45 -4.65 9.79 0.79
CA LEU A 45 -5.37 10.15 2.02
C LEU A 45 -5.21 9.08 3.09
N HIS A 46 -5.40 7.80 2.76
CA HIS A 46 -5.17 6.71 3.71
C HIS A 46 -3.74 6.73 4.26
N THR A 47 -2.74 6.79 3.37
CA THR A 47 -1.33 6.77 3.78
C THR A 47 -0.97 7.98 4.65
N LEU A 48 -1.41 9.17 4.27
CA LEU A 48 -1.13 10.40 4.99
C LEU A 48 -1.80 10.42 6.36
N ILE A 49 -3.07 10.02 6.46
CA ILE A 49 -3.81 10.00 7.73
C ILE A 49 -3.22 8.95 8.67
N LEU A 50 -3.11 7.71 8.20
CA LEU A 50 -2.65 6.59 9.03
C LEU A 50 -1.17 6.72 9.37
N GLY A 51 -0.34 7.18 8.44
CA GLY A 51 1.05 7.54 8.70
C GLY A 51 1.15 8.62 9.77
N SER A 52 0.37 9.71 9.64
CA SER A 52 0.35 10.76 10.66
C SER A 52 -0.08 10.21 12.02
N VAL A 53 -1.08 9.33 12.09
CA VAL A 53 -1.51 8.72 13.35
C VAL A 53 -0.36 7.95 14.00
N VAL A 54 0.38 7.14 13.22
CA VAL A 54 1.51 6.38 13.74
C VAL A 54 2.60 7.30 14.30
N TYR A 55 2.98 8.34 13.56
CA TYR A 55 4.07 9.22 13.94
C TYR A 55 3.71 10.18 15.08
N HIS A 56 2.47 10.70 15.13
CA HIS A 56 2.06 11.63 16.18
C HIS A 56 1.69 10.96 17.51
N PHE A 57 1.26 9.69 17.46
CA PHE A 57 0.74 8.99 18.64
C PHE A 57 1.58 7.78 19.06
N GLY A 58 2.64 7.45 18.34
CA GLY A 58 3.53 6.33 18.63
C GLY A 58 4.89 6.50 17.94
N LYS A 59 5.46 5.37 17.52
CA LYS A 59 6.70 5.30 16.75
C LYS A 59 6.49 4.39 15.54
N PRO A 60 6.98 4.75 14.34
CA PRO A 60 6.85 3.94 13.13
C PRO A 60 7.72 2.69 13.22
N ARG A 61 7.09 1.57 13.56
CA ARG A 61 7.70 0.24 13.62
C ARG A 61 6.85 -0.73 12.83
N PHE A 62 7.37 -1.92 12.61
CA PHE A 62 6.65 -2.94 11.86
C PHE A 62 5.23 -3.16 12.41
N GLU A 63 5.05 -3.34 13.71
CA GLU A 63 3.75 -3.65 14.30
C GLU A 63 2.75 -2.48 14.19
N THR A 64 3.20 -1.24 14.42
CA THR A 64 2.33 -0.06 14.34
C THR A 64 1.96 0.28 12.90
N LEU A 65 2.92 0.15 11.97
CA LEU A 65 2.69 0.38 10.55
C LEU A 65 1.85 -0.74 9.93
N TYR A 66 2.09 -1.99 10.30
CA TYR A 66 1.32 -3.12 9.81
C TYR A 66 -0.15 -3.02 10.24
N LEU A 67 -0.43 -2.77 11.53
CA LEU A 67 -1.81 -2.62 12.01
C LEU A 67 -2.51 -1.40 11.39
N ALA A 68 -1.78 -0.29 11.17
CA ALA A 68 -2.31 0.84 10.42
C ALA A 68 -2.62 0.45 8.97
N GLY A 69 -1.74 -0.31 8.33
CA GLY A 69 -1.93 -0.87 7.00
C GLY A 69 -3.12 -1.84 6.90
N VAL A 70 -3.45 -2.58 7.97
CA VAL A 70 -4.67 -3.41 8.01
C VAL A 70 -5.92 -2.52 8.01
N ILE A 71 -5.90 -1.39 8.73
CA ILE A 71 -6.99 -0.40 8.68
C ILE A 71 -7.12 0.19 7.28
N PHE A 72 -6.00 0.43 6.60
CA PHE A 72 -5.99 0.78 5.19
C PHE A 72 -6.72 -0.32 4.41
N GLY A 73 -6.25 -1.56 4.41
CA GLY A 73 -6.85 -2.64 3.61
C GLY A 73 -8.34 -2.87 3.85
N LEU A 74 -8.85 -2.60 5.05
CA LEU A 74 -10.28 -2.72 5.34
C LEU A 74 -11.18 -1.76 4.53
N TYR A 75 -10.64 -0.71 3.90
CA TYR A 75 -11.43 0.17 3.01
C TYR A 75 -12.09 -0.61 1.88
N GLU A 76 -11.44 -1.68 1.42
CA GLU A 76 -11.88 -2.56 0.33
C GLU A 76 -13.25 -3.18 0.62
N ALA A 77 -13.61 -3.37 1.89
CA ALA A 77 -14.96 -3.78 2.23
C ALA A 77 -15.99 -2.74 1.77
N TYR A 78 -15.76 -1.44 2.02
CA TYR A 78 -16.77 -0.41 1.77
C TYR A 78 -16.68 0.27 0.41
N ILE A 79 -15.49 0.37 -0.19
CA ILE A 79 -15.32 1.10 -1.45
C ILE A 79 -15.49 0.17 -2.65
N THR A 80 -14.73 -0.93 -2.73
CA THR A 80 -14.78 -1.87 -3.86
C THR A 80 -15.77 -3.02 -3.62
N LYS A 81 -16.03 -3.35 -2.34
CA LYS A 81 -16.88 -4.46 -1.89
C LYS A 81 -16.29 -5.84 -2.22
N VAL A 82 -15.01 -5.89 -2.57
CA VAL A 82 -14.33 -7.13 -2.96
C VAL A 82 -14.33 -8.19 -1.85
N VAL A 83 -14.36 -7.77 -0.59
CA VAL A 83 -14.42 -8.68 0.56
C VAL A 83 -15.79 -9.36 0.71
N TRP A 84 -16.85 -8.77 0.16
CA TRP A 84 -18.21 -9.32 0.23
C TRP A 84 -18.65 -9.98 -1.06
N ASN A 85 -18.27 -9.38 -2.19
CA ASN A 85 -18.68 -9.80 -3.52
C ASN A 85 -17.54 -9.53 -4.52
N PRO A 86 -16.47 -10.36 -4.50
CA PRO A 86 -15.39 -10.24 -5.47
C PRO A 86 -15.89 -10.58 -6.88
N GLU A 87 -15.25 -10.01 -7.91
CA GLU A 87 -15.58 -10.29 -9.32
C GLU A 87 -15.09 -11.68 -9.78
N TRP A 88 -14.30 -12.35 -8.95
CA TRP A 88 -13.78 -13.70 -9.17
C TRP A 88 -14.42 -14.71 -8.23
N GLU A 89 -14.24 -16.00 -8.53
CA GLU A 89 -14.71 -17.08 -7.65
C GLU A 89 -13.98 -17.01 -6.30
N SER A 90 -14.72 -16.73 -5.23
CA SER A 90 -14.22 -16.82 -3.86
C SER A 90 -14.68 -18.14 -3.23
N PRO A 91 -13.76 -19.09 -2.99
CA PRO A 91 -14.11 -20.46 -2.66
C PRO A 91 -14.64 -20.62 -1.22
N ILE A 92 -14.32 -19.68 -0.31
CA ILE A 92 -14.63 -19.81 1.11
C ILE A 92 -15.20 -18.49 1.63
N HIS A 93 -16.48 -18.53 2.00
CA HIS A 93 -17.16 -17.44 2.71
C HIS A 93 -17.49 -17.86 4.14
N ILE A 94 -17.18 -17.01 5.11
CA ILE A 94 -17.57 -17.19 6.51
C ILE A 94 -18.18 -15.89 7.00
N GLY A 95 -19.40 -15.93 7.55
CA GLY A 95 -20.08 -14.72 8.01
C GLY A 95 -20.34 -13.68 6.91
N GLY A 96 -20.46 -14.14 5.65
CA GLY A 96 -20.71 -13.28 4.49
C GLY A 96 -19.48 -12.51 3.97
N ILE A 97 -18.27 -12.87 4.40
CA ILE A 97 -17.01 -12.33 3.87
C ILE A 97 -16.18 -13.43 3.21
N GLY A 98 -15.52 -13.10 2.10
CA GLY A 98 -14.53 -13.94 1.44
C GLY A 98 -13.25 -14.02 2.27
N ILE A 99 -12.91 -15.23 2.73
CA ILE A 99 -11.78 -15.41 3.65
C ILE A 99 -10.45 -15.11 2.98
N PHE A 100 -10.26 -15.57 1.75
CA PHE A 100 -9.01 -15.33 1.03
C PHE A 100 -8.82 -13.85 0.68
N GLU A 101 -9.91 -13.15 0.36
CA GLU A 101 -9.90 -11.72 0.13
C GLU A 101 -9.44 -10.98 1.40
N VAL A 102 -9.94 -11.35 2.58
CA VAL A 102 -9.43 -10.77 3.84
C VAL A 102 -7.95 -11.13 4.05
N LEU A 103 -7.56 -12.39 3.89
CA LEU A 103 -6.18 -12.82 4.15
C LEU A 103 -5.17 -12.16 3.22
N VAL A 104 -5.49 -12.04 1.94
CA VAL A 104 -4.59 -11.49 0.93
C VAL A 104 -4.74 -9.99 0.84
N ILE A 105 -5.93 -9.44 0.62
CA ILE A 105 -6.11 -8.02 0.34
C ILE A 105 -5.96 -7.19 1.62
N VAL A 106 -6.66 -7.59 2.69
CA VAL A 106 -6.71 -6.83 3.94
C VAL A 106 -5.50 -7.07 4.84
N LEU A 107 -5.04 -8.32 4.97
CA LEU A 107 -3.93 -8.66 5.88
C LEU A 107 -2.54 -8.67 5.22
N PHE A 108 -2.44 -8.65 3.90
CA PHE A 108 -1.15 -8.69 3.21
C PHE A 108 -0.94 -7.56 2.21
N TRP A 109 -1.73 -7.51 1.14
CA TRP A 109 -1.51 -6.62 0.01
C TRP A 109 -1.49 -5.15 0.43
N HIS A 110 -2.59 -4.61 0.95
CA HIS A 110 -2.61 -3.20 1.34
C HIS A 110 -1.67 -2.86 2.52
N PRO A 111 -1.57 -3.66 3.59
CA PRO A 111 -0.65 -3.36 4.67
C PRO A 111 0.80 -3.23 4.21
N PHE A 112 1.27 -4.14 3.36
CA PHE A 112 2.65 -4.15 2.89
C PHE A 112 2.84 -3.21 1.70
N MET A 113 2.06 -3.41 0.64
CA MET A 113 2.24 -2.77 -0.65
C MET A 113 1.73 -1.34 -0.63
N SER A 114 0.52 -1.10 -0.14
CA SER A 114 -0.09 0.24 -0.19
C SER A 114 0.30 1.14 0.99
N PHE A 115 0.92 0.60 2.04
CA PHE A 115 1.22 1.37 3.26
C PHE A 115 2.68 1.27 3.74
N ILE A 116 3.17 0.10 4.16
CA ILE A 116 4.54 -0.03 4.69
C ILE A 116 5.60 0.34 3.65
N LEU A 117 5.49 -0.18 2.42
CA LEU A 117 6.44 0.13 1.35
C LEU A 117 6.47 1.64 1.04
N PRO A 118 5.34 2.33 0.82
CA PRO A 118 5.31 3.77 0.60
C PRO A 118 5.93 4.59 1.73
N ILE A 119 5.56 4.30 2.99
CA ILE A 119 6.13 4.97 4.15
C ILE A 119 7.64 4.70 4.23
N GLY A 120 8.06 3.48 3.94
CA GLY A 120 9.45 3.10 4.00
C GLY A 120 10.32 3.68 2.89
N PHE A 121 9.84 3.74 1.65
CA PHE A 121 10.54 4.45 0.58
C PHE A 121 10.58 5.96 0.83
N ALA A 122 9.54 6.53 1.44
CA ALA A 122 9.55 7.93 1.89
C ALA A 122 10.54 8.19 3.02
N GLU A 123 10.70 7.25 3.97
CA GLU A 123 11.73 7.30 5.02
C GLU A 123 13.15 7.24 4.44
N LEU A 124 13.39 6.41 3.41
CA LEU A 124 14.68 6.38 2.71
C LEU A 124 15.02 7.68 1.96
N LEU A 125 14.02 8.55 1.69
CA LEU A 125 14.21 9.89 1.14
C LEU A 125 14.43 10.98 2.20
N THR A 126 14.21 10.66 3.48
CA THR A 126 14.09 11.63 4.59
C THR A 126 14.89 11.16 5.81
N SER A 127 14.23 10.73 6.90
CA SER A 127 14.86 10.45 8.21
C SER A 127 15.65 9.15 8.28
N LYS A 128 15.56 8.29 7.26
CA LYS A 128 16.24 6.98 7.17
C LYS A 128 15.92 6.06 8.35
N ARG A 129 14.71 6.11 8.91
CA ARG A 129 14.31 5.15 9.95
C ARG A 129 14.14 3.76 9.34
N ASN A 130 14.57 2.73 10.06
CA ASN A 130 14.48 1.35 9.62
C ASN A 130 13.05 0.81 9.74
N VAL A 131 12.18 1.24 8.83
CA VAL A 131 10.75 0.85 8.81
C VAL A 131 10.43 -0.20 7.75
N LEU A 132 11.32 -0.39 6.77
CA LEU A 132 11.15 -1.38 5.72
C LEU A 132 11.55 -2.78 6.19
N PRO A 133 10.84 -3.83 5.74
CA PRO A 133 11.28 -5.20 5.98
C PRO A 133 12.70 -5.45 5.44
N SER A 134 13.54 -6.09 6.25
CA SER A 134 14.95 -6.31 5.91
C SER A 134 15.21 -7.03 4.57
N PRO A 135 14.39 -7.97 4.08
CA PRO A 135 14.60 -8.58 2.77
C PRO A 135 14.51 -7.57 1.62
N ILE A 136 13.60 -6.59 1.71
CA ILE A 136 13.40 -5.56 0.68
C ILE A 136 14.62 -4.63 0.63
N LEU A 137 15.14 -4.23 1.79
CA LEU A 137 16.36 -3.41 1.88
C LEU A 137 17.60 -4.14 1.37
N LYS A 138 17.73 -5.44 1.66
CA LYS A 138 18.91 -6.25 1.29
C LYS A 138 18.88 -6.72 -0.16
N ARG A 139 17.70 -6.89 -0.76
CA ARG A 139 17.52 -7.43 -2.12
C ARG A 139 16.55 -6.60 -2.96
N PRO A 140 16.74 -5.28 -3.07
CA PRO A 140 15.76 -4.40 -3.72
C PRO A 140 15.50 -4.78 -5.18
N TYR A 141 16.53 -5.23 -5.90
CA TYR A 141 16.42 -5.63 -7.30
C TYR A 141 15.68 -6.95 -7.51
N SER A 142 15.75 -7.89 -6.56
CA SER A 142 14.93 -9.09 -6.59
C SER A 142 13.45 -8.75 -6.41
N PHE A 143 13.15 -7.80 -5.52
CA PHE A 143 11.78 -7.30 -5.36
C PHE A 143 11.31 -6.48 -6.58
N ALA A 144 12.18 -5.69 -7.21
CA ALA A 144 11.87 -5.01 -8.46
C ALA A 144 11.42 -6.00 -9.55
N PHE A 145 12.17 -7.11 -9.69
CA PHE A 145 11.83 -8.18 -10.60
C PHE A 145 10.49 -8.85 -10.24
N ILE A 146 10.30 -9.21 -8.97
CA ILE A 146 9.02 -9.81 -8.52
C ILE A 146 7.85 -8.87 -8.77
N PHE A 147 7.98 -7.57 -8.48
CA PHE A 147 6.91 -6.60 -8.70
C PHE A 147 6.63 -6.38 -10.18
N GLY A 148 7.64 -6.42 -11.05
CA GLY A 148 7.42 -6.38 -12.51
C GLY A 148 6.65 -7.61 -12.99
N MET A 149 7.05 -8.81 -12.54
CA MET A 149 6.33 -10.05 -12.81
C MET A 149 4.87 -10.04 -12.29
N LEU A 150 4.60 -9.40 -11.14
CA LEU A 150 3.23 -9.28 -10.63
C LEU A 150 2.39 -8.30 -11.45
N GLU A 151 2.99 -7.22 -11.99
CA GLU A 151 2.28 -6.28 -12.85
C GLU A 151 1.77 -6.94 -14.12
N SER A 152 2.55 -7.85 -14.71
CA SER A 152 2.17 -8.51 -15.95
C SER A 152 0.90 -9.33 -15.83
N SER A 153 0.63 -9.91 -14.65
CA SER A 153 -0.47 -10.84 -14.42
C SER A 153 -1.86 -10.28 -14.71
N ASN A 154 -2.01 -8.94 -14.69
CA ASN A 154 -3.26 -8.25 -15.08
C ASN A 154 -3.05 -7.25 -16.23
N SER A 155 -1.87 -7.23 -16.85
CA SER A 155 -1.60 -6.38 -18.00
C SER A 155 -2.16 -7.00 -19.28
N PRO A 156 -2.88 -6.22 -20.13
CA PRO A 156 -3.51 -6.77 -21.32
C PRO A 156 -2.51 -7.06 -22.46
N SER A 157 -1.30 -6.49 -22.42
CA SER A 157 -0.27 -6.72 -23.45
C SER A 157 1.12 -6.26 -22.99
N PRO A 158 2.20 -6.75 -23.63
CA PRO A 158 3.56 -6.30 -23.34
C PRO A 158 3.75 -4.80 -23.54
N PHE A 159 3.05 -4.22 -24.53
CA PHE A 159 3.08 -2.78 -24.79
C PHE A 159 2.40 -2.00 -23.66
N ALA A 160 1.29 -2.51 -23.12
CA ALA A 160 0.63 -1.93 -21.95
C ALA A 160 1.55 -2.00 -20.71
N SER A 161 2.20 -3.13 -20.44
CA SER A 161 3.18 -3.24 -19.34
C SER A 161 4.34 -2.26 -19.50
N PHE A 162 4.90 -2.14 -20.71
CA PHE A 162 5.99 -1.21 -20.98
C PHE A 162 5.57 0.25 -20.70
N THR A 163 4.45 0.67 -21.28
CA THR A 163 3.98 2.06 -21.17
C THR A 163 3.47 2.39 -19.77
N SER A 164 2.80 1.44 -19.08
CA SER A 164 2.45 1.48 -17.66
C SER A 164 3.68 1.78 -16.78
N ALA A 165 4.71 0.93 -16.90
CA ALA A 165 5.93 1.03 -16.13
C ALA A 165 6.69 2.33 -16.40
N VAL A 166 6.97 2.64 -17.67
CA VAL A 166 7.75 3.84 -18.05
C VAL A 166 7.05 5.13 -17.67
N SER A 167 5.74 5.22 -17.90
CA SER A 167 4.98 6.44 -17.60
C SER A 167 4.89 6.68 -16.09
N THR A 168 4.55 5.64 -15.31
CA THR A 168 4.38 5.75 -13.87
C THR A 168 5.71 5.96 -13.15
N LEU A 169 6.72 5.13 -13.42
CA LEU A 169 8.04 5.28 -12.80
C LEU A 169 8.74 6.54 -13.28
N GLY A 170 8.53 6.96 -14.53
CA GLY A 170 9.02 8.25 -15.04
C GLY A 170 8.52 9.43 -14.22
N VAL A 171 7.21 9.48 -13.92
CA VAL A 171 6.63 10.52 -13.06
C VAL A 171 7.22 10.45 -11.65
N ILE A 172 7.32 9.27 -11.04
CA ILE A 172 7.87 9.10 -9.70
C ILE A 172 9.33 9.52 -9.63
N LEU A 173 10.17 9.09 -10.58
CA LEU A 173 11.57 9.49 -10.68
C LEU A 173 11.69 11.00 -10.86
N LEU A 174 10.84 11.62 -11.68
CA LEU A 174 10.82 13.07 -11.85
C LEU A 174 10.46 13.79 -10.54
N LEU A 175 9.44 13.33 -9.81
CA LEU A 175 9.07 13.91 -8.52
C LEU A 175 10.21 13.79 -7.50
N ILE A 176 10.87 12.63 -7.42
CA ILE A 176 12.02 12.41 -6.53
C ILE A 176 13.21 13.26 -6.93
N TYR A 177 13.47 13.39 -8.24
CA TYR A 177 14.53 14.26 -8.74
C TYR A 177 14.28 15.71 -8.31
N ILE A 178 13.08 16.25 -8.57
CA ILE A 178 12.70 17.61 -8.17
C ILE A 178 12.81 17.78 -6.65
N TRP A 179 12.37 16.79 -5.87
CA TRP A 179 12.49 16.81 -4.40
C TRP A 179 13.94 17.02 -3.97
N ARG A 180 14.87 16.21 -4.51
CA ARG A 180 16.29 16.27 -4.18
C ARG A 180 16.99 17.56 -4.60
N GLN A 181 16.50 18.21 -5.66
CA GLN A 181 17.08 19.47 -6.13
C GLN A 181 16.60 20.66 -5.31
N LYS A 182 15.40 20.60 -4.71
CA LYS A 182 14.75 21.76 -4.08
C LYS A 182 14.70 21.70 -2.55
N PHE A 183 14.80 20.52 -1.95
CA PHE A 183 14.59 20.35 -0.52
C PHE A 183 15.73 19.57 0.14
N ASP A 184 15.86 19.77 1.44
CA ASP A 184 16.94 19.18 2.23
C ASP A 184 16.74 17.66 2.40
N ARG A 185 17.86 16.93 2.42
CA ARG A 185 17.87 15.46 2.57
C ARG A 185 17.65 15.03 4.01
N ASP A 186 17.91 15.92 4.97
CA ASP A 186 17.79 15.64 6.40
C ASP A 186 16.43 16.06 7.01
N ASP A 187 15.45 16.39 6.16
CA ASP A 187 14.09 16.68 6.63
C ASP A 187 13.52 15.45 7.35
N ASP A 188 12.99 15.65 8.57
CA ASP A 188 12.36 14.55 9.29
C ASP A 188 10.94 14.25 8.77
N MET A 189 10.66 12.97 8.50
CA MET A 189 9.35 12.47 8.06
C MET A 189 8.19 12.97 8.94
N GLU A 190 8.39 13.07 10.26
CA GLU A 190 7.35 13.57 11.18
C GLU A 190 6.98 15.03 10.90
N GLY A 191 7.96 15.86 10.53
CA GLY A 191 7.74 17.26 10.16
C GLY A 191 7.11 17.46 8.79
N LEU A 192 7.13 16.43 7.94
CA LEU A 192 6.54 16.47 6.60
C LEU A 192 5.10 15.96 6.57
N LEU A 193 4.76 14.97 7.41
CA LEU A 193 3.41 14.41 7.53
C LEU A 193 2.38 15.45 8.02
N PRO A 194 1.08 15.29 7.69
CA PRO A 194 0.00 16.16 8.15
C PRO A 194 -0.02 16.39 9.67
N THR A 195 -0.14 17.66 10.06
CA THR A 195 -0.30 18.03 11.47
C THR A 195 -1.68 17.63 11.99
N LYS A 196 -1.85 17.59 13.31
CA LYS A 196 -3.16 17.39 13.96
C LYS A 196 -4.25 18.36 13.48
N ARG A 197 -3.90 19.57 13.02
CA ARG A 197 -4.86 20.53 12.47
C ARG A 197 -5.28 20.15 11.06
N GLU A 198 -4.35 19.76 10.20
CA GLU A 198 -4.65 19.33 8.83
C GLU A 198 -5.41 18.00 8.79
N LEU A 199 -5.16 17.10 9.75
CA LEU A 199 -5.95 15.88 9.90
C LEU A 199 -7.45 16.15 10.10
N ARG A 200 -7.83 17.28 10.69
CA ARG A 200 -9.25 17.66 10.83
C ARG A 200 -9.94 17.91 9.49
N PHE A 201 -9.18 18.15 8.42
CA PHE A 201 -9.69 18.33 7.07
C PHE A 201 -9.51 17.06 6.23
N LEU A 202 -8.36 16.39 6.35
CA LEU A 202 -8.08 15.16 5.58
C LEU A 202 -9.02 14.00 5.98
N ILE A 203 -9.33 13.85 7.27
CA ILE A 203 -10.23 12.78 7.74
C ILE A 203 -11.64 12.93 7.15
N PRO A 204 -12.33 14.09 7.26
CA PRO A 204 -13.61 14.29 6.58
C PRO A 204 -13.54 14.09 5.06
N MET A 205 -12.44 14.49 4.41
CA MET A 205 -12.26 14.25 2.98
C MET A 205 -12.20 12.75 2.67
N LEU A 206 -11.46 11.96 3.46
CA LEU A 206 -11.44 10.50 3.29
C LEU A 206 -12.83 9.89 3.56
N LEU A 207 -13.54 10.33 4.60
CA LEU A 207 -14.90 9.86 4.87
C LEU A 207 -15.87 10.21 3.73
N LEU A 208 -15.72 11.37 3.09
CA LEU A 208 -16.47 11.72 1.90
C LEU A 208 -16.18 10.74 0.75
N TYR A 209 -14.94 10.30 0.56
CA TYR A 209 -14.60 9.25 -0.40
C TYR A 209 -15.29 7.92 -0.06
N TYR A 210 -15.32 7.51 1.21
CA TYR A 210 -16.05 6.32 1.63
C TYR A 210 -17.54 6.43 1.31
N VAL A 211 -18.16 7.59 1.49
CA VAL A 211 -19.58 7.79 1.14
C VAL A 211 -19.78 7.79 -0.37
N VAL A 212 -19.06 8.65 -1.10
CA VAL A 212 -19.25 8.84 -2.54
C VAL A 212 -18.92 7.56 -3.31
N LEU A 213 -17.77 6.94 -3.06
CA LEU A 213 -17.37 5.72 -3.74
C LEU A 213 -18.09 4.49 -3.15
N GLY A 214 -18.41 4.50 -1.86
CA GLY A 214 -19.16 3.44 -1.20
C GLY A 214 -20.57 3.27 -1.75
N PHE A 215 -21.26 4.36 -2.07
CA PHE A 215 -22.58 4.28 -2.73
C PHE A 215 -22.51 4.36 -4.26
N GLY A 216 -21.40 4.84 -4.82
CA GLY A 216 -21.22 4.99 -6.27
C GLY A 216 -20.71 3.73 -6.97
N ILE A 217 -19.80 2.98 -6.36
CA ILE A 217 -19.17 1.79 -6.95
C ILE A 217 -19.92 0.54 -6.48
N ASN A 218 -20.47 -0.24 -7.43
CA ASN A 218 -21.17 -1.50 -7.17
C ASN A 218 -22.15 -1.45 -5.96
N PRO A 219 -23.16 -0.55 -5.97
CA PRO A 219 -24.09 -0.39 -4.85
C PRO A 219 -24.90 -1.65 -4.55
N ALA A 220 -25.10 -2.52 -5.54
CA ALA A 220 -25.80 -3.79 -5.38
C ALA A 220 -25.03 -4.80 -4.50
N ALA A 221 -23.72 -4.62 -4.33
CA ALA A 221 -22.87 -5.47 -3.50
C ALA A 221 -22.82 -5.04 -2.02
N ILE A 222 -23.60 -4.04 -1.60
CA ILE A 222 -23.72 -3.68 -0.19
C ILE A 222 -24.41 -4.84 0.54
N PRO A 223 -23.78 -5.45 1.55
CA PRO A 223 -24.27 -6.69 2.12
C PRO A 223 -25.26 -6.42 3.24
N GLU A 224 -25.89 -7.49 3.69
CA GLU A 224 -26.72 -7.51 4.89
C GLU A 224 -25.93 -7.14 6.16
N ILE A 225 -26.67 -6.72 7.19
CA ILE A 225 -26.12 -6.31 8.49
C ILE A 225 -25.18 -7.35 9.10
N GLY A 226 -25.43 -8.65 8.89
CA GLY A 226 -24.58 -9.73 9.42
C GLY A 226 -23.14 -9.64 8.92
N ALA A 227 -22.94 -9.48 7.60
CA ALA A 227 -21.61 -9.36 7.01
C ALA A 227 -20.94 -8.03 7.36
N GLN A 228 -21.72 -6.95 7.47
CA GLN A 228 -21.20 -5.67 7.96
C GLN A 228 -20.68 -5.78 9.39
N ALA A 229 -21.39 -6.49 10.27
CA ALA A 229 -20.98 -6.71 11.65
C ALA A 229 -19.62 -7.42 11.76
N VAL A 230 -19.33 -8.38 10.87
CA VAL A 230 -18.01 -9.04 10.82
C VAL A 230 -16.90 -8.03 10.51
N ILE A 231 -17.10 -7.16 9.52
CA ILE A 231 -16.13 -6.10 9.18
C ILE A 231 -15.99 -5.08 10.32
N TRP A 232 -17.09 -4.71 10.99
CA TRP A 232 -17.03 -3.82 12.16
C TRP A 232 -16.24 -4.44 13.31
N LEU A 233 -16.39 -5.73 13.56
CA LEU A 233 -15.58 -6.44 14.56
C LEU A 233 -14.09 -6.45 14.18
N LEU A 234 -13.75 -6.63 12.90
CA LEU A 234 -12.37 -6.53 12.42
C LEU A 234 -11.79 -5.11 12.57
N TYR A 235 -12.57 -4.06 12.26
CA TYR A 235 -12.17 -2.68 12.55
C TYR A 235 -11.96 -2.46 14.05
N ALA A 236 -12.92 -2.86 14.90
CA ALA A 236 -12.84 -2.68 16.33
C ALA A 236 -11.63 -3.39 16.94
N LEU A 237 -11.38 -4.64 16.52
CA LEU A 237 -10.20 -5.41 16.92
C LEU A 237 -8.91 -4.69 16.49
N THR A 238 -8.80 -4.30 15.23
CA THR A 238 -7.59 -3.65 14.71
C THR A 238 -7.36 -2.29 15.35
N PHE A 239 -8.41 -1.49 15.58
CA PHE A 239 -8.32 -0.22 16.31
C PHE A 239 -7.88 -0.39 17.77
N TYR A 240 -8.37 -1.43 18.45
CA TYR A 240 -7.90 -1.76 19.79
C TYR A 240 -6.41 -2.17 19.79
N LEU A 241 -6.01 -3.03 18.86
CA LEU A 241 -4.62 -3.49 18.71
C LEU A 241 -3.67 -2.34 18.40
N ILE A 242 -4.01 -1.47 17.42
CA ILE A 242 -3.14 -0.34 17.07
C ILE A 242 -3.05 0.66 18.23
N TYR A 243 -4.13 0.92 18.96
CA TYR A 243 -4.09 1.81 20.13
C TYR A 243 -3.11 1.32 21.19
N ARG A 244 -3.15 0.02 21.50
CA ARG A 244 -2.21 -0.64 22.41
C ARG A 244 -0.78 -0.58 21.87
N ALA A 245 -0.60 -0.89 20.59
CA ALA A 245 0.69 -0.87 19.91
C ALA A 245 1.34 0.53 19.93
N LEU A 246 0.58 1.58 19.62
CA LEU A 246 1.04 2.97 19.63
C LEU A 246 1.50 3.38 21.03
N LYS A 247 0.71 3.09 22.07
CA LYS A 247 1.10 3.38 23.46
C LYS A 247 2.41 2.72 23.85
N ARG A 248 2.58 1.45 23.49
CA ARG A 248 3.80 0.69 23.78
C ARG A 248 5.01 1.24 23.02
N SER A 249 4.83 1.53 21.73
CA SER A 249 5.91 1.96 20.83
C SER A 249 6.63 3.24 21.28
N LYS A 250 5.97 4.11 22.07
CA LYS A 250 6.58 5.35 22.59
C LYS A 250 7.80 5.12 23.48
N ARG A 251 7.96 3.92 24.05
CA ARG A 251 9.04 3.57 24.98
C ARG A 251 10.24 2.94 24.28
N GLU A 252 10.16 2.71 22.98
CA GLU A 252 11.17 1.98 22.22
C GLU A 252 11.77 2.92 21.16
N ASP A 253 13.09 2.92 21.06
CA ASP A 253 13.81 3.68 20.03
C ASP A 253 13.72 2.98 18.67
N ILE A 254 13.91 3.77 17.61
CA ILE A 254 13.94 3.27 16.24
C ILE A 254 15.34 3.41 15.68
N GLU A 255 15.88 2.28 15.25
CA GLU A 255 17.15 2.23 14.52
C GLU A 255 17.04 2.98 13.19
N ARG A 256 18.13 3.64 12.81
CA ARG A 256 18.27 4.24 11.48
C ARG A 256 19.04 3.29 10.58
N VAL A 257 18.70 3.30 9.30
CA VAL A 257 19.49 2.62 8.28
C VAL A 257 20.53 3.58 7.69
N GLU A 258 21.71 3.06 7.40
CA GLU A 258 22.72 3.78 6.61
C GLU A 258 22.36 3.83 5.12
N CYS A 259 21.39 3.01 4.69
CA CYS A 259 20.94 2.96 3.31
C CYS A 259 20.18 4.24 2.95
N GLU A 260 20.73 5.01 2.03
CA GLU A 260 19.99 6.09 1.36
C GLU A 260 19.31 5.55 0.11
N LEU A 261 18.11 6.06 -0.19
CA LEU A 261 17.61 5.95 -1.54
C LEU A 261 18.58 6.74 -2.43
N ASP A 262 19.19 6.12 -3.43
CA ASP A 262 20.00 6.83 -4.41
C ASP A 262 19.27 6.85 -5.75
N PHE A 263 19.41 7.95 -6.49
CA PHE A 263 18.71 8.11 -7.77
C PHE A 263 19.14 7.05 -8.77
N TYR A 264 20.43 6.69 -8.81
CA TYR A 264 20.93 5.61 -9.66
C TYR A 264 20.32 4.26 -9.27
N ARG A 265 20.26 3.94 -7.97
CA ARG A 265 19.63 2.70 -7.48
C ARG A 265 18.15 2.63 -7.84
N LEU A 266 17.43 3.75 -7.76
CA LEU A 266 16.02 3.83 -8.18
C LEU A 266 15.84 3.68 -9.69
N PHE A 267 16.75 4.24 -10.47
CA PHE A 267 16.74 4.07 -11.91
C PHE A 267 16.95 2.59 -12.29
N ILE A 268 17.93 1.92 -11.68
CA ILE A 268 18.16 0.48 -11.88
C ILE A 268 16.95 -0.34 -11.41
N PHE A 269 16.36 -0.02 -10.26
CA PHE A 269 15.12 -0.65 -9.80
C PHE A 269 14.00 -0.52 -10.85
N SER A 270 13.82 0.69 -11.39
CA SER A 270 12.80 0.99 -12.39
C SER A 270 13.03 0.25 -13.70
N LEU A 271 14.29 0.12 -14.11
CA LEU A 271 14.68 -0.65 -15.30
C LEU A 271 14.38 -2.14 -15.12
N ILE A 272 14.76 -2.72 -13.98
CA ILE A 272 14.52 -4.15 -13.69
C ILE A 272 13.01 -4.43 -13.61
N PHE A 273 12.25 -3.55 -12.95
CA PHE A 273 10.78 -3.65 -12.92
C PHE A 273 10.20 -3.66 -14.34
N THR A 274 10.59 -2.69 -15.17
CA THR A 274 10.09 -2.54 -16.54
C THR A 274 10.43 -3.76 -17.40
N ILE A 275 11.68 -4.21 -17.36
CA ILE A 275 12.12 -5.39 -18.13
C ILE A 275 11.35 -6.62 -17.69
N SER A 276 11.20 -6.83 -16.38
CA SER A 276 10.48 -8.00 -15.86
C SER A 276 9.00 -7.98 -16.24
N ALA A 277 8.33 -6.84 -16.10
CA ALA A 277 6.93 -6.68 -16.49
C ALA A 277 6.69 -7.01 -17.97
N VAL A 278 7.52 -6.46 -18.86
CA VAL A 278 7.43 -6.74 -20.30
C VAL A 278 7.74 -8.21 -20.61
N LEU A 279 8.79 -8.75 -20.00
CA LEU A 279 9.20 -10.14 -20.22
C LEU A 279 8.09 -11.11 -19.83
N PHE A 280 7.52 -10.97 -18.62
CA PHE A 280 6.46 -11.86 -18.16
C PHE A 280 5.16 -11.64 -18.92
N SER A 281 4.84 -10.42 -19.33
CA SER A 281 3.69 -10.18 -20.21
C SER A 281 3.85 -10.90 -21.56
N ILE A 282 5.06 -10.94 -22.14
CA ILE A 282 5.33 -11.73 -23.36
C ILE A 282 5.14 -13.24 -23.09
N LEU A 283 5.65 -13.73 -21.95
CA LEU A 283 5.53 -15.14 -21.58
C LEU A 283 4.07 -15.54 -21.33
N GLU A 284 3.26 -14.69 -20.72
CA GLU A 284 1.83 -14.94 -20.46
C GLU A 284 0.98 -14.97 -21.74
N VAL A 285 1.40 -14.27 -22.80
CA VAL A 285 0.80 -14.41 -24.14
C VAL A 285 1.02 -15.81 -24.71
N GLN A 286 2.18 -16.42 -24.43
CA GLN A 286 2.50 -17.78 -24.88
C GLN A 286 1.95 -18.86 -23.95
N PHE A 287 1.94 -18.59 -22.65
CA PHE A 287 1.57 -19.50 -21.58
C PHE A 287 0.49 -18.85 -20.70
N HIS A 288 -0.76 -18.92 -21.15
CA HIS A 288 -1.89 -18.28 -20.47
C HIS A 288 -2.07 -18.72 -19.01
N GLU A 289 -1.62 -19.93 -18.65
CA GLU A 289 -1.66 -20.45 -17.29
C GLU A 289 -0.69 -19.76 -16.32
N LEU A 290 0.32 -19.07 -16.85
CA LEU A 290 1.38 -18.47 -16.04
C LEU A 290 0.83 -17.40 -15.08
N LYS A 291 -0.12 -16.57 -15.53
CA LYS A 291 -0.76 -15.57 -14.66
C LYS A 291 -1.49 -16.20 -13.48
N PHE A 292 -2.18 -17.32 -13.70
CA PHE A 292 -2.90 -18.03 -12.64
C PHE A 292 -1.93 -18.62 -11.61
N ILE A 293 -0.79 -19.15 -12.07
CA ILE A 293 0.27 -19.66 -11.20
C ILE A 293 0.86 -18.54 -10.35
N ILE A 294 1.21 -17.41 -10.98
CA ILE A 294 1.78 -16.24 -10.29
C ILE A 294 0.82 -15.73 -9.21
N LEU A 295 -0.45 -15.50 -9.57
CA LEU A 295 -1.46 -15.02 -8.63
C LEU A 295 -1.76 -16.06 -7.54
N THR A 296 -1.85 -17.35 -7.85
CA THR A 296 -2.06 -18.39 -6.84
C THR A 296 -0.92 -18.43 -5.82
N ILE A 297 0.32 -18.36 -6.28
CA ILE A 297 1.50 -18.29 -5.39
C ILE A 297 1.44 -17.02 -4.53
N LEU A 298 1.13 -15.87 -5.12
CA LEU A 298 0.96 -14.62 -4.39
C LEU A 298 -0.10 -14.75 -3.29
N TRP A 299 -1.25 -15.34 -3.61
CA TRP A 299 -2.35 -15.48 -2.67
C TRP A 299 -2.01 -16.43 -1.51
N LEU A 300 -1.39 -17.58 -1.81
CA LEU A 300 -0.98 -18.55 -0.79
C LEU A 300 0.11 -17.99 0.13
N VAL A 301 1.18 -17.46 -0.45
CA VAL A 301 2.31 -16.91 0.30
C VAL A 301 1.89 -15.64 1.04
N GLY A 302 1.13 -14.77 0.37
CA GLY A 302 0.59 -13.53 0.93
C GLY A 302 -0.31 -13.81 2.14
N SER A 303 -1.24 -14.75 2.03
CA SER A 303 -2.09 -15.18 3.16
C SER A 303 -1.24 -15.65 4.35
N GLY A 304 -0.23 -16.48 4.10
CA GLY A 304 0.68 -16.95 5.15
C GLY A 304 1.44 -15.80 5.83
N ILE A 305 2.00 -14.87 5.05
CA ILE A 305 2.70 -13.69 5.57
C ILE A 305 1.74 -12.79 6.36
N GLY A 306 0.52 -12.57 5.86
CA GLY A 306 -0.51 -11.77 6.50
C GLY A 306 -0.90 -12.33 7.88
N ILE A 307 -1.22 -13.63 7.96
CA ILE A 307 -1.55 -14.30 9.23
C ILE A 307 -0.41 -14.17 10.24
N ILE A 308 0.82 -14.49 9.83
CA ILE A 308 2.00 -14.43 10.72
C ILE A 308 2.23 -12.99 11.20
N SER A 309 2.09 -12.01 10.33
CA SER A 309 2.32 -10.59 10.63
C SER A 309 1.26 -10.04 11.58
N PHE A 310 -0.01 -10.38 11.35
CA PHE A 310 -1.12 -10.02 12.23
C PHE A 310 -0.96 -10.67 13.61
N TRP A 311 -0.66 -11.97 13.67
CA TRP A 311 -0.45 -12.66 14.93
C TRP A 311 0.73 -12.08 15.72
N LYS A 312 1.87 -11.83 15.06
CA LYS A 312 3.05 -11.19 15.69
C LYS A 312 2.72 -9.80 16.24
N SER A 313 2.05 -8.97 15.43
CA SER A 313 1.69 -7.60 15.81
C SER A 313 0.67 -7.59 16.94
N ALA A 314 -0.34 -8.45 16.90
CA ALA A 314 -1.34 -8.60 17.95
C ALA A 314 -0.70 -9.07 19.26
N LYS A 315 0.13 -10.12 19.21
CA LYS A 315 0.87 -10.63 20.38
C LYS A 315 1.75 -9.55 21.00
N TRP A 316 2.42 -8.75 20.17
CA TRP A 316 3.25 -7.65 20.65
C TRP A 316 2.42 -6.55 21.30
N ALA A 317 1.29 -6.15 20.70
CA ALA A 317 0.40 -5.12 21.25
C ALA A 317 -0.25 -5.53 22.59
N LEU A 318 -0.53 -6.83 22.76
CA LEU A 318 -1.23 -7.35 23.93
C LEU A 318 -0.31 -7.71 25.10
N LYS A 319 0.98 -7.97 24.86
CA LYS A 319 1.97 -8.16 25.93
C LYS A 319 2.00 -6.92 26.85
N ALA A 320 1.84 -7.18 28.16
CA ALA A 320 1.77 -6.17 29.21
C ALA A 320 3.08 -5.37 29.34
#